data_AF-A0A7J9QXU6-F1
#
_entry.id   AF-A0A7J9QXU6-F1
#
_cell.length_a   1.000
_cell.length_b   1.000
_cell.length_c   1.000
_cell.angle_alpha   90.00
_cell.angle_beta   90.00
_cell.angle_gamma   90.00
#
_symmetry.space_group_name_H-M   'P 1'
#
loop_
_entity.id
_entity.type
_entity.pdbx_description
1 polymer ?
#
loop_
_entity_poly.entity_id
_entity_poly.type
_entity_poly.pdbx_seq_one_letter_code
_entity_poly.pdbx_strand_id
1 'polypeptide(L)'
;MRKFIAILIIGIFATSIITVSSLSDQFADAGSRKKIHFTQTFTSSQDPGQGHENHQLSLILSPNEGTIYDGSMTFTSSESVQIVVLHEINSNDAKGQPTWTIDGETVYGLSLIDLQAKSGSFEFTGAALGLHSPNSKPFTSTVSVDGWIRGQPTEVIMQKIELEKEEPTSLLSRANVPATIPMHEGIYSSEKVLYIITDGSDEEYAKELSEKQEWNVELAPVLADVPEDALQKIFVFKNGVKGDGLYGFQNEVFSNTPQQESQYSALSSVIEVTWKTGQKEIVFESANDVVAAEEGGRIEFNETGVVLNTPQIVWPDGQMQVRDDKEITDDMPYGGGQITDINEEEMTVTFVAHRGWGPDGRTIYYIVTDATPSGPAEMMGVTSSPTSANLISHSGAVDLFQFKNGIKGTGPLGFQAGIAAAALGDENYSPMWRIYLIEWNDSENAKILETKSDIDSFKTDDQITVSIARPTNSDHIVNCPFIDPFQ
;
A
#
# COMPACT_ATOMS: atom_id res chain seq x y z
N MET A 1 2.36 -32.78 -87.98
CA MET A 1 1.47 -33.75 -87.30
C MET A 1 1.29 -33.28 -85.87
N ARG A 2 0.54 -32.24 -85.51
CA ARG A 2 -0.86 -31.86 -85.81
C ARG A 2 -1.85 -32.97 -85.41
N LYS A 3 -2.57 -32.67 -84.31
CA LYS A 3 -3.68 -33.41 -83.66
C LYS A 3 -3.30 -34.51 -82.66
N PHE A 4 -2.56 -34.21 -81.58
CA PHE A 4 -2.70 -34.94 -80.28
C PHE A 4 -2.11 -34.22 -79.03
N ILE A 5 -1.58 -32.98 -79.14
CA ILE A 5 -1.03 -32.22 -77.98
C ILE A 5 -1.92 -31.03 -77.56
N ALA A 6 -3.07 -30.81 -78.21
CA ALA A 6 -4.00 -29.72 -77.88
C ALA A 6 -5.15 -30.12 -76.93
N ILE A 7 -5.19 -31.36 -76.43
CA ILE A 7 -6.30 -31.86 -75.58
C ILE A 7 -5.92 -31.96 -74.09
N LEU A 8 -4.64 -31.75 -73.73
CA LEU A 8 -4.22 -31.74 -72.31
C LEU A 8 -4.10 -30.34 -71.69
N ILE A 9 -4.38 -29.25 -72.43
CA ILE A 9 -4.44 -27.89 -71.87
C ILE A 9 -5.88 -27.36 -71.79
N ILE A 10 -6.84 -28.01 -72.46
CA ILE A 10 -8.28 -27.69 -72.34
C ILE A 10 -8.95 -28.55 -71.24
N GLY A 11 -8.28 -29.60 -70.76
CA GLY A 11 -8.75 -30.46 -69.65
C GLY A 11 -8.39 -29.99 -68.24
N ILE A 12 -7.66 -28.88 -68.08
CA ILE A 12 -7.41 -28.21 -66.78
C ILE A 12 -8.15 -26.86 -66.67
N PHE A 13 -8.72 -26.36 -67.77
CA PHE A 13 -9.55 -25.14 -67.79
C PHE A 13 -11.07 -25.40 -67.82
N ALA A 14 -11.50 -26.67 -67.77
CA ALA A 14 -12.92 -27.07 -67.86
C ALA A 14 -13.51 -27.63 -66.55
N THR A 15 -12.78 -27.57 -65.44
CA THR A 15 -13.29 -27.87 -64.07
C THR A 15 -13.11 -26.71 -63.09
N SER A 16 -12.84 -25.50 -63.58
CA SER A 16 -12.67 -24.28 -62.77
C SER A 16 -13.77 -23.24 -62.97
N ILE A 17 -14.82 -23.56 -63.73
CA ILE A 17 -15.93 -22.65 -64.00
C ILE A 17 -17.24 -23.41 -63.78
N ILE A 18 -17.66 -23.49 -62.52
CA ILE A 18 -19.04 -23.59 -61.98
C ILE A 18 -18.85 -23.83 -60.48
N THR A 19 -19.47 -22.98 -59.64
CA THR A 19 -19.16 -22.70 -58.21
C THR A 19 -17.95 -21.76 -58.10
N VAL A 20 -18.09 -20.44 -57.99
CA VAL A 20 -18.82 -19.69 -56.97
C VAL A 20 -19.46 -18.45 -57.62
N SER A 21 -20.71 -18.57 -58.05
CA SER A 21 -21.60 -17.41 -58.26
C SER A 21 -22.59 -17.31 -57.10
N SER A 22 -22.08 -17.47 -55.88
CA SER A 22 -22.89 -17.39 -54.65
C SER A 22 -22.02 -17.27 -53.41
N LEU A 23 -21.04 -16.37 -53.40
CA LEU A 23 -20.60 -15.69 -52.19
C LEU A 23 -20.15 -14.29 -52.60
N SER A 24 -21.15 -13.46 -52.87
CA SER A 24 -21.05 -12.10 -52.37
C SER A 24 -20.70 -12.24 -50.89
N ASP A 25 -19.54 -11.77 -50.44
CA ASP A 25 -19.42 -11.29 -49.06
C ASP A 25 -20.26 -10.00 -48.98
N GLN A 26 -21.58 -10.19 -49.09
CA GLN A 26 -22.64 -9.26 -48.76
C GLN A 26 -23.28 -9.67 -47.42
N PHE A 27 -22.51 -10.35 -46.57
CA PHE A 27 -22.83 -10.44 -45.16
C PHE A 27 -21.82 -9.58 -44.42
N ALA A 28 -22.08 -8.27 -44.42
CA ALA A 28 -21.69 -7.46 -43.28
C ALA A 28 -22.42 -8.09 -42.08
N ASP A 29 -21.68 -8.87 -41.29
CA ASP A 29 -22.16 -9.33 -40.00
C ASP A 29 -22.49 -8.07 -39.20
N ALA A 30 -23.78 -7.86 -38.91
CA ALA A 30 -24.28 -6.60 -38.40
C ALA A 30 -23.88 -6.34 -36.93
N GLY A 31 -23.06 -7.21 -36.35
CA GLY A 31 -22.69 -7.22 -34.94
C GLY A 31 -23.93 -7.26 -34.03
N SER A 32 -23.69 -7.32 -32.74
CA SER A 32 -24.75 -6.99 -31.77
C SER A 32 -25.21 -5.54 -31.97
N ARG A 33 -26.52 -5.30 -32.04
CA ARG A 33 -27.10 -3.95 -32.05
C ARG A 33 -27.68 -3.63 -30.69
N LYS A 34 -27.24 -2.53 -30.07
CA LYS A 34 -27.78 -2.04 -28.79
C LYS A 34 -28.28 -0.62 -28.94
N LYS A 35 -29.46 -0.33 -28.40
CA LYS A 35 -30.01 1.02 -28.38
C LYS A 35 -29.28 1.86 -27.33
N ILE A 36 -28.95 3.11 -27.67
CA ILE A 36 -28.48 4.13 -26.74
C ILE A 36 -29.48 5.27 -26.70
N HIS A 37 -29.92 5.62 -25.49
CA HIS A 37 -30.84 6.73 -25.28
C HIS A 37 -30.59 7.34 -23.90
N PHE A 38 -30.11 8.58 -23.83
CA PHE A 38 -29.87 9.27 -22.56
C PHE A 38 -29.95 10.79 -22.72
N THR A 39 -30.09 11.48 -21.58
CA THR A 39 -29.87 12.93 -21.48
C THR A 39 -29.00 13.19 -20.25
N GLN A 40 -27.88 13.87 -20.42
CA GLN A 40 -26.90 14.09 -19.36
C GLN A 40 -26.16 15.42 -19.54
N THR A 41 -25.73 16.02 -18.43
CA THR A 41 -24.85 17.19 -18.43
C THR A 41 -23.41 16.76 -18.29
N PHE A 42 -22.56 17.32 -19.16
CA PHE A 42 -21.13 17.10 -19.22
C PHE A 42 -20.39 18.42 -18.99
N THR A 43 -19.23 18.34 -18.36
CA THR A 43 -18.27 19.44 -18.25
C THR A 43 -17.08 19.10 -19.13
N SER A 44 -16.63 20.04 -19.96
CA SER A 44 -15.45 19.84 -20.79
C SER A 44 -14.19 19.76 -19.94
N SER A 45 -13.19 19.06 -20.48
CA SER A 45 -11.82 19.06 -19.99
C SER A 45 -10.87 19.50 -21.10
N GLN A 46 -9.57 19.63 -20.82
CA GLN A 46 -8.57 19.82 -21.87
C GLN A 46 -8.70 18.71 -22.93
N ASP A 47 -8.58 19.06 -24.21
CA ASP A 47 -8.59 18.08 -25.30
C ASP A 47 -7.28 17.25 -25.22
N PRO A 48 -7.35 15.91 -25.05
CA PRO A 48 -6.16 15.08 -24.91
C PRO A 48 -5.49 14.76 -26.26
N GLY A 49 -6.03 15.25 -27.37
CA GLY A 49 -5.42 15.11 -28.69
C GLY A 49 -4.11 15.89 -28.82
N GLN A 50 -3.09 15.25 -29.40
CA GLN A 50 -1.83 15.93 -29.72
C GLN A 50 -2.09 17.13 -30.66
N GLY A 51 -1.57 18.31 -30.30
CA GLY A 51 -1.80 19.56 -31.02
C GLY A 51 -3.10 20.29 -30.66
N HIS A 52 -3.87 19.77 -29.69
CA HIS A 52 -5.11 20.38 -29.18
C HIS A 52 -4.98 20.83 -27.71
N GLU A 53 -3.76 21.03 -27.21
CA GLU A 53 -3.47 21.24 -25.78
C GLU A 53 -4.11 22.53 -25.23
N ASN A 54 -4.45 23.50 -26.08
CA ASN A 54 -5.12 24.74 -25.67
C ASN A 54 -6.64 24.70 -25.86
N HIS A 55 -7.20 23.55 -26.22
CA HIS A 55 -8.62 23.38 -26.52
C HIS A 55 -9.36 22.67 -25.38
N GLN A 56 -10.68 22.64 -25.48
CA GLN A 56 -11.56 21.93 -24.57
C GLN A 56 -12.38 20.89 -25.33
N LEU A 57 -12.53 19.70 -24.76
CA LEU A 57 -13.33 18.60 -25.28
C LEU A 57 -14.28 18.07 -24.20
N SER A 58 -15.53 17.85 -24.59
CA SER A 58 -16.52 17.10 -23.83
C SER A 58 -16.87 15.84 -24.63
N LEU A 59 -16.27 14.71 -24.28
CA LEU A 59 -16.50 13.44 -24.95
C LEU A 59 -17.84 12.83 -24.48
N ILE A 60 -18.75 12.61 -25.41
CA ILE A 60 -20.12 12.14 -25.14
C ILE A 60 -20.24 10.62 -25.36
N LEU A 61 -19.65 10.13 -26.45
CA LEU A 61 -19.51 8.71 -26.76
C LEU A 61 -18.03 8.44 -27.05
N SER A 62 -17.40 7.58 -26.28
CA SER A 62 -15.97 7.31 -26.36
C SER A 62 -15.62 6.32 -27.47
N PRO A 63 -14.45 6.46 -28.13
CA PRO A 63 -14.02 5.50 -29.12
C PRO A 63 -13.75 4.13 -28.49
N ASN A 64 -14.15 3.07 -29.17
CA ASN A 64 -13.82 1.68 -28.84
C ASN A 64 -13.49 0.95 -30.15
N GLU A 65 -12.50 0.06 -30.15
CA GLU A 65 -12.10 -0.70 -31.34
C GLU A 65 -13.31 -1.47 -31.91
N GLY A 66 -13.53 -1.36 -33.23
CA GLY A 66 -14.64 -2.03 -33.91
C GLY A 66 -16.05 -1.56 -33.55
N THR A 67 -16.19 -0.44 -32.81
CA THR A 67 -17.49 0.12 -32.40
C THR A 67 -17.91 1.30 -33.28
N ILE A 68 -19.14 1.26 -33.78
CA ILE A 68 -19.77 2.34 -34.55
C ILE A 68 -21.06 2.77 -33.87
N TYR A 69 -21.14 4.05 -33.52
CA TYR A 69 -22.35 4.72 -33.09
C TYR A 69 -23.06 5.36 -34.28
N ASP A 70 -24.39 5.27 -34.31
CA ASP A 70 -25.24 5.75 -35.39
C ASP A 70 -26.56 6.29 -34.81
N GLY A 71 -26.82 7.59 -34.96
CA GLY A 71 -28.05 8.20 -34.44
C GLY A 71 -28.01 9.73 -34.39
N SER A 72 -28.80 10.29 -33.48
CA SER A 72 -29.00 11.73 -33.33
C SER A 72 -28.53 12.22 -31.96
N MET A 73 -27.97 13.43 -31.95
CA MET A 73 -27.60 14.16 -30.74
C MET A 73 -28.29 15.52 -30.75
N THR A 74 -28.92 15.90 -29.65
CA THR A 74 -29.38 17.27 -29.39
C THR A 74 -28.64 17.82 -28.17
N PHE A 75 -28.17 19.06 -28.23
CA PHE A 75 -27.39 19.65 -27.13
C PHE A 75 -27.73 21.12 -26.87
N THR A 76 -27.40 21.55 -25.65
CA THR A 76 -27.29 22.95 -25.24
C THR A 76 -25.97 23.13 -24.48
N SER A 77 -25.29 24.25 -24.66
CA SER A 77 -23.95 24.53 -24.11
C SER A 77 -23.86 25.96 -23.59
N SER A 78 -23.04 26.15 -22.56
CA SER A 78 -22.72 27.46 -21.99
C SER A 78 -21.87 28.33 -22.93
N GLU A 79 -21.09 27.73 -23.83
CA GLU A 79 -20.27 28.41 -24.84
C GLU A 79 -20.57 27.88 -26.25
N SER A 80 -20.13 28.60 -27.28
CA SER A 80 -20.21 28.12 -28.66
C SER A 80 -19.24 26.96 -28.85
N VAL A 81 -19.72 25.86 -29.43
CA VAL A 81 -18.98 24.59 -29.56
C VAL A 81 -19.07 24.05 -30.98
N GLN A 82 -18.08 23.24 -31.34
CA GLN A 82 -18.00 22.44 -32.55
C GLN A 82 -18.37 21.00 -32.22
N ILE A 83 -19.05 20.31 -33.13
CA ILE A 83 -19.30 18.87 -32.99
C ILE A 83 -18.08 18.12 -33.50
N VAL A 84 -17.60 17.17 -32.70
CA VAL A 84 -16.51 16.24 -33.06
C VAL A 84 -17.12 14.89 -33.36
N VAL A 85 -16.81 14.32 -34.52
CA VAL A 85 -17.04 12.90 -34.79
C VAL A 85 -15.69 12.28 -35.16
N LEU A 86 -15.31 11.24 -34.41
CA LEU A 86 -14.10 10.46 -34.71
C LEU A 86 -14.47 9.24 -35.53
N HIS A 87 -13.65 8.92 -36.51
CA HIS A 87 -13.81 7.74 -37.38
C HIS A 87 -12.60 6.84 -37.21
N GLU A 88 -12.82 5.56 -36.97
CA GLU A 88 -11.75 4.56 -36.96
C GLU A 88 -11.14 4.46 -38.36
N ILE A 89 -9.82 4.61 -38.45
CA ILE A 89 -9.05 4.49 -39.70
C ILE A 89 -7.77 3.73 -39.41
N ASN A 90 -7.21 3.02 -40.40
CA ASN A 90 -5.84 2.54 -40.27
C ASN A 90 -4.89 3.72 -40.37
N SER A 91 -3.81 3.70 -39.60
CA SER A 91 -2.75 4.74 -39.66
C SER A 91 -2.17 4.90 -41.07
N ASN A 92 -2.07 3.82 -41.84
CA ASN A 92 -1.64 3.85 -43.25
C ASN A 92 -2.62 4.58 -44.20
N ASP A 93 -3.86 4.78 -43.77
CA ASP A 93 -4.90 5.48 -44.53
C ASP A 93 -4.98 6.98 -44.18
N ALA A 94 -4.18 7.45 -43.22
CA ALA A 94 -4.00 8.88 -42.89
C ALA A 94 -3.21 9.62 -43.99
N LYS A 95 -3.87 9.97 -45.09
CA LYS A 95 -3.28 10.58 -46.30
C LYS A 95 -3.76 12.02 -46.51
N GLY A 96 -3.62 12.85 -45.48
CA GLY A 96 -3.85 14.30 -45.54
C GLY A 96 -5.21 14.78 -45.02
N GLN A 97 -6.11 13.88 -44.60
CA GLN A 97 -7.29 14.26 -43.81
C GLN A 97 -6.90 14.71 -42.39
N PRO A 98 -7.72 15.55 -41.71
CA PRO A 98 -7.54 15.81 -40.29
C PRO A 98 -7.62 14.52 -39.48
N THR A 99 -6.73 14.38 -38.51
CA THR A 99 -6.64 13.22 -37.63
C THR A 99 -6.55 13.65 -36.18
N TRP A 100 -6.94 12.75 -35.28
CA TRP A 100 -6.84 12.92 -33.84
C TRP A 100 -6.20 11.69 -33.21
N THR A 101 -5.27 11.89 -32.28
CA THR A 101 -4.52 10.84 -31.59
C THR A 101 -4.08 11.32 -30.22
N ILE A 102 -4.04 10.41 -29.23
CA ILE A 102 -3.56 10.68 -27.87
C ILE A 102 -2.11 10.22 -27.72
N ASP A 103 -1.83 8.98 -28.12
CA ASP A 103 -0.55 8.27 -27.94
C ASP A 103 0.38 8.36 -29.17
N GLY A 104 -0.12 8.82 -30.32
CA GLY A 104 0.59 8.80 -31.60
C GLY A 104 0.57 7.44 -32.31
N GLU A 105 0.01 6.41 -31.69
CA GLU A 105 -0.11 5.06 -32.23
C GLU A 105 -1.52 4.81 -32.78
N THR A 106 -2.54 5.17 -31.99
CA THR A 106 -3.95 5.04 -32.35
C THR A 106 -4.42 6.31 -33.06
N VAL A 107 -4.80 6.19 -34.33
CA VAL A 107 -5.17 7.34 -35.18
C VAL A 107 -6.63 7.28 -35.59
N TYR A 108 -7.37 8.34 -35.31
CA TYR A 108 -8.76 8.53 -35.76
C TYR A 108 -8.83 9.60 -36.84
N GLY A 109 -9.71 9.41 -37.83
CA GLY A 109 -10.13 10.48 -38.73
C GLY A 109 -11.01 11.48 -37.98
N LEU A 110 -10.69 12.76 -38.07
CA LEU A 110 -11.33 13.83 -37.32
C LEU A 110 -12.31 14.62 -38.21
N SER A 111 -13.59 14.58 -37.85
CA SER A 111 -14.61 15.46 -38.41
C SER A 111 -14.97 16.54 -37.40
N LEU A 112 -14.74 17.81 -37.76
CA LEU A 112 -15.11 18.99 -36.97
C LEU A 112 -16.21 19.77 -37.68
N ILE A 113 -17.35 19.93 -37.02
CA ILE A 113 -18.50 20.67 -37.54
C ILE A 113 -18.73 21.90 -36.69
N ASP A 114 -18.44 23.08 -37.23
CA ASP A 114 -18.70 24.35 -36.57
C ASP A 114 -20.12 24.86 -36.88
N LEU A 115 -21.00 24.80 -35.89
CA LEU A 115 -22.36 25.32 -35.99
C LEU A 115 -22.45 26.81 -35.61
N GLN A 116 -21.40 27.39 -35.02
CA GLN A 116 -21.39 28.71 -34.40
C GLN A 116 -22.58 28.98 -33.46
N ALA A 117 -23.08 27.93 -32.82
CA ALA A 117 -24.27 27.96 -31.99
C ALA A 117 -24.01 27.34 -30.61
N LYS A 118 -24.80 27.77 -29.63
CA LYS A 118 -24.80 27.22 -28.26
C LYS A 118 -25.78 26.06 -28.07
N SER A 119 -26.53 25.70 -29.11
CA SER A 119 -27.47 24.59 -29.08
C SER A 119 -27.77 24.12 -30.49
N GLY A 120 -28.09 22.84 -30.66
CA GLY A 120 -28.46 22.29 -31.95
C GLY A 120 -28.82 20.82 -31.89
N SER A 121 -29.21 20.27 -33.04
CA SER A 121 -29.42 18.83 -33.26
C SER A 121 -28.58 18.39 -34.45
N PHE A 122 -28.01 17.19 -34.38
CA PHE A 122 -27.09 16.66 -35.38
C PHE A 122 -27.22 15.13 -35.48
N GLU A 123 -27.29 14.64 -36.72
CA GLU A 123 -27.22 13.21 -37.03
C GLU A 123 -25.76 12.82 -37.24
N PHE A 124 -25.32 11.72 -36.63
CA PHE A 124 -23.93 11.28 -36.66
C PHE A 124 -23.82 9.78 -36.91
N THR A 125 -22.72 9.41 -37.57
CA THR A 125 -22.23 8.03 -37.64
C THR A 125 -20.71 8.07 -37.42
N GLY A 126 -20.20 7.39 -36.40
CA GLY A 126 -18.76 7.43 -36.08
C GLY A 126 -18.36 6.53 -34.92
N ALA A 127 -17.06 6.40 -34.70
CA ALA A 127 -16.48 5.66 -33.58
C ALA A 127 -16.54 6.45 -32.27
N ALA A 128 -16.57 7.79 -32.32
CA ALA A 128 -16.78 8.62 -31.14
C ALA A 128 -17.59 9.88 -31.47
N LEU A 129 -18.17 10.49 -30.45
CA LEU A 129 -18.93 11.75 -30.55
C LEU A 129 -18.57 12.67 -29.38
N GLY A 130 -18.32 13.95 -29.66
CA GLY A 130 -17.99 14.94 -28.65
C GLY A 130 -18.41 16.37 -29.03
N LEU A 131 -18.27 17.27 -28.08
CA LEU A 131 -18.32 18.72 -28.28
C LEU A 131 -16.95 19.31 -27.99
N HIS A 132 -16.44 20.17 -28.88
CA HIS A 132 -15.11 20.78 -28.82
C HIS A 132 -15.20 22.30 -28.81
N SER A 133 -14.28 22.96 -28.10
CA SER A 133 -14.06 24.39 -28.19
C SER A 133 -12.57 24.66 -28.44
N PRO A 134 -12.19 25.49 -29.42
CA PRO A 134 -10.79 25.88 -29.62
C PRO A 134 -10.27 26.84 -28.53
N ASN A 135 -11.10 27.19 -27.54
CA ASN A 135 -10.71 28.03 -26.41
C ASN A 135 -10.35 27.15 -25.21
N SER A 136 -9.41 27.62 -24.39
CA SER A 136 -8.98 26.93 -23.17
C SER A 136 -9.95 27.04 -21.99
N LYS A 137 -11.03 27.84 -22.13
CA LYS A 137 -12.02 28.05 -21.06
C LYS A 137 -13.00 26.87 -21.01
N PRO A 138 -13.15 26.19 -19.86
CA PRO A 138 -14.12 25.10 -19.71
C PRO A 138 -15.56 25.55 -19.99
N PHE A 139 -16.34 24.63 -20.56
CA PHE A 139 -17.76 24.80 -20.79
C PHE A 139 -18.55 23.60 -20.26
N THR A 140 -19.81 23.84 -19.90
CA THR A 140 -20.78 22.80 -19.58
C THR A 140 -21.81 22.68 -20.70
N SER A 141 -22.24 21.44 -20.98
CA SER A 141 -23.24 21.13 -21.99
C SER A 141 -24.20 20.04 -21.53
N THR A 142 -25.50 20.22 -21.76
CA THR A 142 -26.50 19.16 -21.60
C THR A 142 -26.80 18.55 -22.96
N VAL A 143 -26.64 17.24 -23.06
CA VAL A 143 -26.71 16.47 -24.31
C VAL A 143 -27.72 15.34 -24.18
N SER A 144 -28.58 15.21 -25.18
CA SER A 144 -29.50 14.08 -25.38
C SER A 144 -29.07 13.29 -26.61
N VAL A 145 -28.87 11.98 -26.46
CA VAL A 145 -28.52 11.07 -27.57
C VAL A 145 -29.65 10.05 -27.76
N ASP A 146 -30.03 9.77 -29.00
CA ASP A 146 -30.90 8.64 -29.37
C ASP A 146 -30.32 7.96 -30.62
N GLY A 147 -29.93 6.69 -30.50
CA GLY A 147 -29.24 5.97 -31.56
C GLY A 147 -28.96 4.51 -31.25
N TRP A 148 -28.03 3.95 -32.02
CA TRP A 148 -27.63 2.54 -31.96
C TRP A 148 -26.11 2.40 -31.94
N ILE A 149 -25.64 1.38 -31.25
CA ILE A 149 -24.27 0.88 -31.31
C ILE A 149 -24.27 -0.33 -32.20
N ARG A 150 -23.28 -0.44 -33.10
CA ARG A 150 -23.01 -1.59 -33.94
C ARG A 150 -21.54 -2.00 -33.72
N GLY A 151 -21.27 -3.30 -33.58
CA GLY A 151 -19.91 -3.83 -33.34
C GLY A 151 -19.75 -4.59 -32.02
N GLN A 152 -18.50 -4.94 -31.69
CA GLN A 152 -18.09 -5.56 -30.41
C GLN A 152 -16.95 -4.73 -29.82
N PRO A 153 -16.94 -4.42 -28.50
CA PRO A 153 -17.90 -4.84 -27.48
C PRO A 153 -19.21 -4.04 -27.49
N THR A 154 -20.30 -4.63 -26.97
CA THR A 154 -21.63 -3.98 -26.89
C THR A 154 -21.85 -3.17 -25.60
N GLU A 155 -20.82 -3.02 -24.78
CA GLU A 155 -20.85 -2.15 -23.61
C GLU A 155 -20.39 -0.76 -24.03
N VAL A 156 -21.28 0.24 -23.86
CA VAL A 156 -20.81 1.62 -23.78
C VAL A 156 -20.07 1.68 -22.46
N ILE A 157 -18.76 1.49 -22.51
CA ILE A 157 -17.92 2.09 -21.49
C ILE A 157 -18.09 3.58 -21.76
N MET A 158 -18.97 4.25 -21.00
CA MET A 158 -18.86 5.68 -20.81
C MET A 158 -17.51 5.85 -20.14
N GLN A 159 -16.46 5.87 -20.95
CA GLN A 159 -15.13 6.19 -20.49
C GLN A 159 -15.24 7.68 -20.26
N LYS A 160 -15.58 8.03 -19.01
CA LYS A 160 -15.13 9.27 -18.42
C LYS A 160 -13.64 9.23 -18.69
N ILE A 161 -13.18 9.92 -19.73
CA ILE A 161 -11.78 10.32 -19.78
C ILE A 161 -11.68 11.33 -18.64
N GLU A 162 -11.65 10.82 -17.41
CA GLU A 162 -10.88 11.44 -16.37
C GLU A 162 -9.47 11.44 -16.96
N LEU A 163 -9.11 12.57 -17.57
CA LEU A 163 -7.74 13.04 -17.40
C LEU A 163 -7.50 12.84 -15.91
N GLU A 164 -6.57 11.94 -15.56
CA GLU A 164 -6.06 11.86 -14.20
C GLU A 164 -5.71 13.29 -13.83
N LYS A 165 -6.59 13.92 -13.07
CA LYS A 165 -6.23 15.10 -12.31
C LYS A 165 -5.19 14.51 -11.39
N GLU A 166 -3.90 14.82 -11.62
CA GLU A 166 -2.80 14.32 -10.81
C GLU A 166 -3.28 14.37 -9.36
N GLU A 167 -3.50 13.19 -8.77
CA GLU A 167 -3.94 13.17 -7.39
C GLU A 167 -2.86 13.89 -6.60
N PRO A 168 -3.24 14.79 -5.68
CA PRO A 168 -2.25 15.53 -4.93
C PRO A 168 -1.30 14.53 -4.28
N THR A 169 -0.04 14.56 -4.70
CA THR A 169 1.02 13.68 -4.23
C THR A 169 1.90 14.45 -3.26
N SER A 170 2.12 13.86 -2.09
CA SER A 170 3.06 14.36 -1.08
C SER A 170 4.14 13.30 -0.90
N LEU A 171 5.25 13.46 -1.62
CA LEU A 171 6.43 12.65 -1.41
C LEU A 171 7.32 13.33 -0.36
N LEU A 172 7.49 12.65 0.77
CA LEU A 172 8.45 13.07 1.78
C LEU A 172 9.85 12.73 1.28
N SER A 173 10.78 13.68 1.34
CA SER A 173 12.20 13.34 1.20
C SER A 173 12.64 12.47 2.37
N ARG A 174 13.47 11.46 2.11
CA ARG A 174 13.94 10.51 3.13
C ARG A 174 12.75 9.88 3.85
N ALA A 175 11.72 9.52 3.09
CA ALA A 175 10.54 8.84 3.59
C ALA A 175 10.91 7.48 4.18
N ASN A 176 11.90 6.84 3.59
CA ASN A 176 12.45 5.58 4.05
C ASN A 176 13.97 5.70 4.15
N VAL A 177 14.54 5.20 5.24
CA VAL A 177 16.00 5.19 5.45
C VAL A 177 16.43 3.86 6.08
N PRO A 178 17.66 3.38 5.83
CA PRO A 178 18.16 2.20 6.53
C PRO A 178 18.37 2.50 8.02
N ALA A 179 18.04 1.52 8.86
CA ALA A 179 18.40 1.51 10.27
C ALA A 179 19.04 0.17 10.63
N THR A 180 20.34 0.18 10.91
CA THR A 180 21.10 -1.03 11.27
C THR A 180 21.17 -1.13 12.79
N ILE A 181 20.49 -2.13 13.34
CA ILE A 181 20.30 -2.32 14.78
C ILE A 181 21.11 -3.53 15.25
N PRO A 182 21.81 -3.45 16.40
CA PRO A 182 22.51 -4.60 16.97
C PRO A 182 21.51 -5.68 17.42
N MET A 183 21.85 -6.92 17.11
CA MET A 183 21.15 -8.12 17.57
C MET A 183 21.86 -8.74 18.76
N HIS A 184 21.09 -9.43 19.59
CA HIS A 184 21.54 -10.24 20.71
C HIS A 184 21.21 -11.70 20.45
N GLU A 185 22.01 -12.61 21.04
CA GLU A 185 21.73 -14.04 21.02
C GLU A 185 20.98 -14.44 22.29
N GLY A 186 19.86 -15.15 22.12
CA GLY A 186 19.08 -15.78 23.17
C GLY A 186 18.87 -17.26 22.88
N ILE A 187 18.22 -17.94 23.82
CA ILE A 187 17.99 -19.39 23.79
C ILE A 187 16.50 -19.69 23.95
N TYR A 188 15.99 -20.58 23.11
CA TYR A 188 14.70 -21.23 23.27
C TYR A 188 14.82 -22.72 22.97
N SER A 189 14.53 -23.58 23.95
CA SER A 189 14.52 -25.04 23.79
C SER A 189 15.78 -25.64 23.14
N SER A 190 16.95 -25.25 23.67
CA SER A 190 18.30 -25.61 23.18
C SER A 190 18.67 -25.01 21.82
N GLU A 191 17.83 -24.17 21.25
CA GLU A 191 18.04 -23.55 19.95
C GLU A 191 18.22 -22.04 20.06
N LYS A 192 18.88 -21.49 19.04
CA LYS A 192 19.26 -20.08 18.96
C LYS A 192 18.06 -19.20 18.62
N VAL A 193 17.97 -18.05 19.28
CA VAL A 193 17.09 -16.94 18.92
C VAL A 193 17.97 -15.70 18.75
N LEU A 194 17.79 -14.95 17.66
CA LEU A 194 18.37 -13.62 17.49
C LEU A 194 17.28 -12.58 17.68
N TYR A 195 17.51 -11.60 18.55
CA TYR A 195 16.52 -10.58 18.91
C TYR A 195 17.14 -9.19 19.00
N ILE A 196 16.31 -8.15 18.94
CA ILE A 196 16.73 -6.76 19.17
C ILE A 196 16.08 -6.23 20.45
N ILE A 197 16.65 -5.20 21.06
CA ILE A 197 16.05 -4.48 22.19
C ILE A 197 15.84 -3.02 21.77
N THR A 198 14.58 -2.60 21.77
CA THR A 198 14.17 -1.30 21.19
C THR A 198 13.63 -0.33 22.22
N ASP A 199 12.84 -0.82 23.19
CA ASP A 199 12.25 0.01 24.23
C ASP A 199 12.30 -0.70 25.58
N GLY A 200 12.26 0.07 26.67
CA GLY A 200 12.18 -0.42 28.04
C GLY A 200 11.28 0.45 28.90
N SER A 201 10.61 -0.16 29.88
CA SER A 201 9.68 0.53 30.78
C SER A 201 10.36 1.30 31.91
N ASP A 202 11.63 1.00 32.18
CA ASP A 202 12.40 1.59 33.28
C ASP A 202 13.58 2.41 32.75
N GLU A 203 13.74 3.63 33.28
CA GLU A 203 14.72 4.61 32.79
C GLU A 203 16.17 4.16 33.02
N GLU A 204 16.47 3.61 34.21
CA GLU A 204 17.83 3.17 34.53
C GLU A 204 18.19 1.93 33.72
N TYR A 205 17.25 0.99 33.62
CA TYR A 205 17.43 -0.23 32.83
C TYR A 205 17.63 0.07 31.34
N ALA A 206 16.77 0.92 30.74
CA ALA A 206 16.88 1.31 29.34
C ALA A 206 18.22 2.02 29.05
N LYS A 207 18.66 2.90 29.96
CA LYS A 207 19.93 3.60 29.82
C LYS A 207 21.12 2.65 29.89
N GLU A 208 21.16 1.74 30.87
CA GLU A 208 22.25 0.76 30.99
C GLU A 208 22.35 -0.13 29.75
N LEU A 209 21.21 -0.57 29.21
CA LEU A 209 21.20 -1.34 27.98
C LEU A 209 21.68 -0.53 26.79
N SER A 210 21.24 0.72 26.66
CA SER A 210 21.67 1.62 25.58
C SER A 210 23.20 1.77 25.54
N GLU A 211 23.82 1.97 26.71
CA GLU A 211 25.27 2.08 26.84
C GLU A 211 25.99 0.77 26.45
N LYS A 212 25.40 -0.40 26.76
CA LYS A 212 26.00 -1.71 26.46
C LYS A 212 25.91 -2.11 25.00
N GLN A 213 24.76 -1.86 24.36
CA GLN A 213 24.54 -2.27 22.96
C GLN A 213 24.97 -1.18 21.96
N GLU A 214 25.45 -0.03 22.44
CA GLU A 214 25.84 1.13 21.62
C GLU A 214 24.71 1.58 20.65
N TRP A 215 23.46 1.40 21.09
CA TRP A 215 22.24 1.74 20.37
C TRP A 215 21.14 2.06 21.38
N ASN A 216 20.42 3.16 21.19
CA ASN A 216 19.40 3.58 22.15
C ASN A 216 18.29 2.54 22.34
N VAL A 217 18.00 2.24 23.60
CA VAL A 217 16.75 1.62 24.07
C VAL A 217 15.87 2.77 24.54
N GLU A 218 14.76 3.00 23.84
CA GLU A 218 13.87 4.11 24.13
C GLU A 218 13.05 3.87 25.40
N LEU A 219 12.85 4.92 26.20
CA LEU A 219 12.07 4.82 27.44
C LEU A 219 10.57 4.86 27.12
N ALA A 220 9.85 3.78 27.43
CA ALA A 220 8.40 3.63 27.26
C ALA A 220 7.71 3.29 28.61
N PRO A 221 7.48 4.27 29.50
CA PRO A 221 7.08 4.01 30.89
C PRO A 221 5.78 3.21 31.03
N VAL A 222 4.82 3.43 30.12
CA VAL A 222 3.51 2.76 30.15
C VAL A 222 3.57 1.25 29.90
N LEU A 223 4.72 0.72 29.45
CA LEU A 223 4.91 -0.72 29.31
C LEU A 223 4.97 -1.43 30.67
N ALA A 224 5.34 -0.75 31.76
CA ALA A 224 5.41 -1.36 33.10
C ALA A 224 4.05 -1.87 33.60
N ASP A 225 2.96 -1.27 33.12
CA ASP A 225 1.59 -1.60 33.55
C ASP A 225 0.87 -2.56 32.59
N VAL A 226 1.54 -3.05 31.55
CA VAL A 226 0.94 -3.95 30.55
C VAL A 226 0.46 -5.26 31.19
N PRO A 227 -0.73 -5.79 30.81
CA PRO A 227 -1.25 -7.02 31.37
C PRO A 227 -0.35 -8.23 31.08
N GLU A 228 -0.27 -9.17 32.02
CA GLU A 228 0.59 -10.37 31.91
C GLU A 228 0.30 -11.23 30.67
N ASP A 229 -0.94 -11.25 30.18
CA ASP A 229 -1.33 -12.02 28.99
C ASP A 229 -0.90 -11.37 27.65
N ALA A 230 -0.36 -10.14 27.71
CA ALA A 230 0.33 -9.49 26.61
C ALA A 230 1.86 -9.62 26.71
N LEU A 231 2.38 -10.28 27.76
CA LEU A 231 3.81 -10.41 28.02
C LEU A 231 4.26 -11.86 27.84
N GLN A 232 5.44 -12.04 27.26
CA GLN A 232 6.22 -13.24 27.47
C GLN A 232 7.23 -13.03 28.60
N LYS A 233 7.93 -14.08 29.02
CA LYS A 233 9.04 -14.00 29.98
C LYS A 233 10.38 -14.09 29.25
N ILE A 234 11.31 -13.25 29.67
CA ILE A 234 12.75 -13.34 29.36
C ILE A 234 13.51 -13.53 30.68
N PHE A 235 14.34 -14.57 30.74
CA PHE A 235 15.18 -14.86 31.91
C PHE A 235 16.59 -14.33 31.67
N VAL A 236 17.02 -13.39 32.51
CA VAL A 236 18.30 -12.67 32.38
C VAL A 236 19.20 -13.01 33.56
N PHE A 237 20.44 -13.44 33.31
CA PHE A 237 21.28 -14.06 34.33
C PHE A 237 22.26 -13.08 34.98
N LYS A 238 22.15 -12.85 36.29
CA LYS A 238 23.02 -11.93 37.06
C LYS A 238 24.32 -12.55 37.53
N ASN A 239 24.41 -13.88 37.50
CA ASN A 239 25.61 -14.66 37.79
C ASN A 239 25.55 -16.03 37.10
N GLY A 240 26.57 -16.86 37.31
CA GLY A 240 26.62 -18.23 36.79
C GLY A 240 27.70 -18.41 35.73
N VAL A 241 27.38 -19.24 34.73
CA VAL A 241 28.26 -19.49 33.58
C VAL A 241 28.46 -18.19 32.81
N LYS A 242 29.72 -17.79 32.59
CA LYS A 242 30.07 -16.60 31.78
C LYS A 242 29.65 -16.80 30.33
N GLY A 243 29.16 -15.74 29.71
CA GLY A 243 28.70 -15.71 28.32
C GLY A 243 28.44 -14.27 27.87
N ASP A 244 27.67 -14.14 26.80
CA ASP A 244 27.41 -12.87 26.12
C ASP A 244 26.04 -12.26 26.44
N GLY A 245 25.33 -12.81 27.44
CA GLY A 245 24.07 -12.23 27.93
C GLY A 245 24.24 -10.84 28.54
N LEU A 246 23.12 -10.16 28.80
CA LEU A 246 23.05 -8.73 29.16
C LEU A 246 23.86 -8.33 30.41
N TYR A 247 24.15 -9.27 31.31
CA TYR A 247 24.99 -9.06 32.50
C TYR A 247 26.36 -9.79 32.44
N GLY A 248 26.77 -10.29 31.26
CA GLY A 248 28.05 -11.00 31.05
C GLY A 248 28.05 -12.46 31.50
N PHE A 249 26.86 -13.05 31.60
CA PHE A 249 26.64 -14.47 31.89
C PHE A 249 25.99 -15.13 30.68
N GLN A 250 25.46 -16.34 30.82
CA GLN A 250 24.82 -17.02 29.69
C GLN A 250 23.75 -16.16 29.01
N ASN A 251 23.50 -16.46 27.75
CA ASN A 251 22.47 -15.83 26.92
C ASN A 251 21.08 -15.96 27.57
N GLU A 252 20.22 -14.99 27.27
CA GLU A 252 18.87 -14.92 27.82
C GLU A 252 18.04 -16.10 27.35
N VAL A 253 17.17 -16.60 28.23
CA VAL A 253 16.25 -17.69 27.88
C VAL A 253 14.86 -17.11 27.68
N PHE A 254 14.27 -17.37 26.51
CA PHE A 254 12.90 -16.96 26.19
C PHE A 254 11.89 -18.05 26.55
N SER A 255 10.69 -17.61 26.96
CA SER A 255 9.57 -18.51 27.20
C SER A 255 8.83 -18.94 25.94
N ASN A 256 8.84 -18.13 24.88
CA ASN A 256 8.17 -18.39 23.62
C ASN A 256 8.95 -17.86 22.42
N THR A 257 8.60 -18.34 21.23
CA THR A 257 9.05 -17.81 19.94
C THR A 257 7.85 -17.54 19.05
N PRO A 258 8.00 -16.83 17.92
CA PRO A 258 6.93 -16.63 16.95
C PRO A 258 6.25 -17.91 16.46
N GLN A 259 6.91 -19.07 16.55
CA GLN A 259 6.27 -20.35 16.23
C GLN A 259 5.07 -20.67 17.14
N GLN A 260 5.10 -20.23 18.40
CA GLN A 260 3.99 -20.39 19.34
C GLN A 260 3.09 -19.16 19.24
N GLU A 261 2.47 -18.94 18.07
CA GLU A 261 1.79 -17.69 17.70
C GLU A 261 0.83 -17.17 18.79
N SER A 262 0.02 -18.03 19.39
CA SER A 262 -0.95 -17.64 20.43
C SER A 262 -0.34 -17.25 21.79
N GLN A 263 0.96 -17.51 21.99
CA GLN A 263 1.70 -17.26 23.24
C GLN A 263 2.85 -16.27 23.04
N TYR A 264 3.29 -16.06 21.79
CA TYR A 264 4.36 -15.13 21.47
C TYR A 264 3.94 -13.69 21.74
N SER A 265 4.83 -12.93 22.37
CA SER A 265 4.76 -11.48 22.51
C SER A 265 6.15 -10.91 22.26
N ALA A 266 6.27 -9.77 21.56
CA ALA A 266 7.54 -9.05 21.53
C ALA A 266 7.83 -8.35 22.88
N LEU A 267 6.81 -8.09 23.69
CA LEU A 267 6.98 -7.52 25.03
C LEU A 267 7.35 -8.62 26.03
N SER A 268 8.50 -8.44 26.68
CA SER A 268 9.08 -9.40 27.60
C SER A 268 9.15 -8.82 29.02
N SER A 269 8.55 -9.52 29.97
CA SER A 269 8.77 -9.30 31.40
C SER A 269 10.14 -9.84 31.80
N VAL A 270 10.98 -8.98 32.37
CA VAL A 270 12.35 -9.30 32.76
C VAL A 270 12.36 -10.01 34.11
N ILE A 271 12.78 -11.28 34.09
CA ILE A 271 13.03 -12.08 35.29
C ILE A 271 14.54 -12.20 35.45
N GLU A 272 15.09 -11.53 36.47
CA GLU A 272 16.49 -11.69 36.80
C GLU A 272 16.71 -13.00 37.57
N VAL A 273 17.71 -13.76 37.15
CA VAL A 273 18.05 -15.07 37.68
C VAL A 273 19.41 -15.03 38.36
N THR A 274 19.44 -15.49 39.61
CA THR A 274 20.68 -15.59 40.39
C THR A 274 20.87 -17.01 40.94
N TRP A 275 22.01 -17.62 40.66
CA TRP A 275 22.48 -18.86 41.29
C TRP A 275 22.76 -18.65 42.77
N LYS A 276 22.20 -19.52 43.62
CA LYS A 276 22.46 -19.52 45.06
C LYS A 276 23.86 -20.06 45.36
N THR A 277 24.46 -19.55 46.42
CA THR A 277 25.82 -19.94 46.84
C THR A 277 25.95 -21.46 47.03
N GLY A 278 27.01 -22.05 46.46
CA GLY A 278 27.32 -23.48 46.60
C GLY A 278 26.58 -24.40 45.61
N GLN A 279 25.72 -23.86 44.75
CA GLN A 279 25.09 -24.61 43.66
C GLN A 279 26.05 -24.77 42.49
N LYS A 280 25.93 -25.90 41.77
CA LYS A 280 26.67 -26.09 40.52
C LYS A 280 25.97 -25.34 39.40
N GLU A 281 26.64 -24.31 38.89
CA GLU A 281 26.22 -23.53 37.72
C GLU A 281 26.26 -24.40 36.46
N ILE A 282 25.22 -24.28 35.63
CA ILE A 282 25.09 -24.91 34.31
C ILE A 282 24.46 -23.90 33.35
N VAL A 283 24.58 -24.17 32.05
CA VAL A 283 23.80 -23.45 31.05
C VAL A 283 22.36 -23.95 31.08
N PHE A 284 21.39 -23.05 31.07
CA PHE A 284 19.97 -23.39 30.91
C PHE A 284 19.58 -23.29 29.44
N GLU A 285 18.94 -24.35 28.93
CA GLU A 285 18.59 -24.45 27.51
C GLU A 285 17.11 -24.13 27.25
N SER A 286 16.27 -24.07 28.27
CA SER A 286 14.84 -23.78 28.12
C SER A 286 14.26 -23.06 29.35
N ALA A 287 13.17 -22.31 29.15
CA ALA A 287 12.44 -21.69 30.24
C ALA A 287 11.96 -22.71 31.29
N ASN A 288 11.59 -23.91 30.85
CA ASN A 288 11.20 -25.00 31.74
C ASN A 288 12.35 -25.43 32.66
N ASP A 289 13.58 -25.46 32.18
CA ASP A 289 14.76 -25.82 32.99
C ASP A 289 15.06 -24.72 34.02
N VAL A 290 14.90 -23.45 33.64
CA VAL A 290 15.08 -22.31 34.53
C VAL A 290 14.04 -22.36 35.65
N VAL A 291 12.76 -22.55 35.32
CA VAL A 291 11.67 -22.68 36.31
C VAL A 291 11.90 -23.89 37.23
N ALA A 292 12.22 -25.06 36.67
CA ALA A 292 12.48 -26.26 37.47
C ALA A 292 13.68 -26.10 38.42
N ALA A 293 14.69 -25.31 38.04
CA ALA A 293 15.82 -25.02 38.89
C ALA A 293 15.49 -24.03 40.02
N GLU A 294 14.55 -23.10 39.80
CA GLU A 294 14.02 -22.23 40.86
C GLU A 294 13.18 -23.04 41.85
N GLU A 295 12.25 -23.85 41.36
CA GLU A 295 11.41 -24.74 42.18
C GLU A 295 12.27 -25.74 42.99
N GLY A 296 13.37 -26.21 42.38
CA GLY A 296 14.38 -27.06 43.02
C GLY A 296 15.30 -26.33 44.00
N GLY A 297 15.15 -25.02 44.17
CA GLY A 297 15.90 -24.19 45.10
C GLY A 297 17.36 -23.93 44.73
N ARG A 298 17.74 -24.12 43.46
CA ARG A 298 19.12 -23.90 42.97
C ARG A 298 19.40 -22.43 42.61
N ILE A 299 18.36 -21.74 42.15
CA ILE A 299 18.42 -20.34 41.78
C ILE A 299 17.35 -19.57 42.55
N GLU A 300 17.37 -18.25 42.43
CA GLU A 300 16.30 -17.34 42.87
C GLU A 300 15.90 -16.43 41.71
N PHE A 301 14.60 -16.14 41.63
CA PHE A 301 14.06 -15.13 40.74
C PHE A 301 13.91 -13.79 41.45
N ASN A 302 14.24 -12.73 40.72
CA ASN A 302 13.82 -11.37 41.02
C ASN A 302 12.93 -10.90 39.85
N GLU A 303 11.61 -10.87 40.10
CA GLU A 303 10.64 -10.31 39.17
C GLU A 303 10.75 -8.79 39.23
N THR A 304 11.40 -8.21 38.24
CA THR A 304 11.84 -6.80 38.29
C THR A 304 10.69 -5.80 38.13
N GLY A 305 9.59 -6.22 37.50
CA GLY A 305 8.54 -5.31 37.00
C GLY A 305 8.94 -4.56 35.72
N VAL A 306 10.16 -4.77 35.21
CA VAL A 306 10.62 -4.16 33.96
C VAL A 306 10.07 -4.95 32.78
N VAL A 307 9.54 -4.22 31.80
CA VAL A 307 9.12 -4.75 30.51
C VAL A 307 10.03 -4.19 29.42
N LEU A 308 10.57 -5.07 28.58
CA LEU A 308 11.35 -4.72 27.41
C LEU A 308 10.59 -5.06 26.13
N ASN A 309 10.71 -4.21 25.12
CA ASN A 309 10.33 -4.57 23.76
C ASN A 309 11.49 -5.33 23.10
N THR A 310 11.34 -6.65 22.99
CA THR A 310 12.36 -7.58 22.47
C THR A 310 11.86 -8.38 21.26
N PRO A 311 11.62 -7.74 20.09
CA PRO A 311 11.26 -8.47 18.88
C PRO A 311 12.30 -9.51 18.48
N GLN A 312 11.85 -10.71 18.10
CA GLN A 312 12.72 -11.79 17.63
C GLN A 312 12.86 -11.70 16.10
N ILE A 313 14.10 -11.71 15.61
CA ILE A 313 14.46 -11.57 14.19
C ILE A 313 14.66 -12.93 13.55
N VAL A 314 15.38 -13.84 14.24
CA VAL A 314 15.60 -15.23 13.84
C VAL A 314 15.25 -16.12 15.02
N TRP A 315 14.56 -17.22 14.76
CA TRP A 315 14.16 -18.19 15.77
C TRP A 315 14.24 -19.60 15.15
N PRO A 316 14.01 -20.68 15.91
CA PRO A 316 14.03 -22.02 15.35
C PRO A 316 13.11 -22.12 14.13
N ASP A 317 13.59 -22.74 13.05
CA ASP A 317 12.87 -22.93 11.78
C ASP A 317 12.23 -21.68 11.16
N GLY A 318 12.66 -20.45 11.51
CA GLY A 318 12.03 -19.23 11.00
C GLY A 318 12.80 -17.94 11.26
N GLN A 319 12.40 -16.90 10.54
CA GLN A 319 12.92 -15.54 10.70
C GLN A 319 11.89 -14.54 10.16
N MET A 320 12.06 -13.27 10.51
CA MET A 320 11.35 -12.18 9.87
C MET A 320 11.66 -12.13 8.37
N GLN A 321 10.69 -11.68 7.57
CA GLN A 321 10.84 -11.64 6.11
C GLN A 321 11.86 -10.56 5.71
N VAL A 322 12.93 -11.01 5.06
CA VAL A 322 13.85 -10.13 4.33
C VAL A 322 13.21 -9.82 2.98
N ARG A 323 13.07 -8.54 2.66
CA ARG A 323 12.48 -8.09 1.40
C ARG A 323 13.40 -8.37 0.21
N ASP A 324 12.79 -8.62 -0.95
CA ASP A 324 13.52 -8.89 -2.20
C ASP A 324 14.15 -7.62 -2.79
N ASP A 325 13.45 -6.49 -2.72
CA ASP A 325 13.89 -5.17 -3.18
C ASP A 325 14.66 -4.45 -2.08
N LYS A 326 15.95 -4.78 -1.97
CA LYS A 326 16.84 -4.28 -0.90
C LYS A 326 17.21 -2.80 -1.01
N GLU A 327 16.99 -2.16 -2.15
CA GLU A 327 17.27 -0.74 -2.34
C GLU A 327 16.17 0.09 -1.67
N ILE A 328 16.54 0.91 -0.69
CA ILE A 328 15.60 1.77 0.04
C ILE A 328 15.38 3.05 -0.76
N THR A 329 14.14 3.28 -1.20
CA THR A 329 13.70 4.48 -1.93
C THR A 329 12.58 5.20 -1.19
N ASP A 330 12.36 6.48 -1.50
CA ASP A 330 11.30 7.27 -0.86
C ASP A 330 9.88 6.79 -1.22
N ASP A 331 9.72 6.06 -2.31
CA ASP A 331 8.45 5.56 -2.86
C ASP A 331 8.28 4.04 -2.76
N MET A 332 9.17 3.34 -2.05
CA MET A 332 9.12 1.89 -1.91
C MET A 332 7.81 1.43 -1.24
N PRO A 333 7.27 0.26 -1.63
CA PRO A 333 6.05 -0.24 -1.03
C PRO A 333 6.27 -0.60 0.45
N TYR A 334 5.23 -0.36 1.24
CA TYR A 334 5.21 -0.68 2.66
C TYR A 334 5.20 -2.20 2.90
N GLY A 335 4.62 -2.99 1.99
CA GLY A 335 4.58 -4.45 2.06
C GLY A 335 5.84 -5.13 1.48
N GLY A 336 5.95 -6.44 1.70
CA GLY A 336 7.03 -7.28 1.13
C GLY A 336 8.22 -7.53 2.07
N GLY A 337 8.14 -7.06 3.32
CA GLY A 337 9.20 -7.21 4.34
C GLY A 337 9.76 -5.87 4.80
N GLN A 338 10.09 -5.79 6.08
CA GLN A 338 10.63 -4.59 6.73
C GLN A 338 12.15 -4.63 6.91
N ILE A 339 12.79 -5.74 6.52
CA ILE A 339 14.23 -5.97 6.70
C ILE A 339 14.89 -6.09 5.33
N THR A 340 16.01 -5.38 5.10
CA THR A 340 16.83 -5.51 3.89
C THR A 340 17.99 -6.49 4.06
N ASP A 341 18.48 -6.66 5.29
CA ASP A 341 19.61 -7.52 5.60
C ASP A 341 19.61 -8.03 7.04
N ILE A 342 20.03 -9.28 7.22
CA ILE A 342 20.31 -9.91 8.52
C ILE A 342 21.75 -10.42 8.44
N ASN A 343 22.63 -9.86 9.25
CA ASN A 343 24.04 -10.24 9.30
C ASN A 343 24.32 -10.93 10.65
N GLU A 344 24.37 -12.26 10.62
CA GLU A 344 24.66 -13.08 11.80
C GLU A 344 26.14 -13.07 12.22
N GLU A 345 27.06 -12.64 11.34
CA GLU A 345 28.49 -12.54 11.68
C GLU A 345 28.78 -11.28 12.48
N GLU A 346 28.22 -10.14 12.03
CA GLU A 346 28.33 -8.85 12.71
C GLU A 346 27.24 -8.64 13.77
N MET A 347 26.31 -9.60 13.91
CA MET A 347 25.17 -9.53 14.82
C MET A 347 24.36 -8.24 14.64
N THR A 348 23.96 -7.95 13.40
CA THR A 348 23.15 -6.75 13.07
C THR A 348 21.99 -7.08 12.13
N VAL A 349 20.92 -6.31 12.22
CA VAL A 349 19.77 -6.37 11.31
C VAL A 349 19.50 -4.98 10.75
N THR A 350 19.29 -4.88 9.44
CA THR A 350 18.97 -3.60 8.79
C THR A 350 17.49 -3.54 8.44
N PHE A 351 16.77 -2.67 9.12
CA PHE A 351 15.37 -2.36 8.87
C PHE A 351 15.21 -1.21 7.88
N VAL A 352 14.04 -1.18 7.23
CA VAL A 352 13.49 0.01 6.59
C VAL A 352 12.81 0.83 7.67
N ALA A 353 13.38 2.00 7.98
CA ALA A 353 12.78 2.95 8.90
C ALA A 353 11.92 3.95 8.13
N HIS A 354 10.65 4.02 8.51
CA HIS A 354 9.63 4.84 7.87
C HIS A 354 9.52 6.18 8.57
N ARG A 355 9.38 7.24 7.77
CA ARG A 355 9.16 8.60 8.26
C ARG A 355 7.68 8.84 8.54
N GLY A 356 7.39 9.40 9.71
CA GLY A 356 6.06 9.87 10.08
C GLY A 356 6.09 11.23 10.77
N TRP A 357 4.94 11.63 11.31
CA TRP A 357 4.79 12.85 12.09
C TRP A 357 4.52 12.53 13.56
N GLY A 358 5.24 13.18 14.46
CA GLY A 358 4.90 13.21 15.89
C GLY A 358 3.64 14.05 16.15
N PRO A 359 3.13 14.06 17.39
CA PRO A 359 1.89 14.76 17.74
C PRO A 359 1.93 16.27 17.49
N ASP A 360 3.13 16.86 17.48
CA ASP A 360 3.39 18.29 17.28
C ASP A 360 3.99 18.63 15.90
N GLY A 361 4.00 17.67 14.96
CA GLY A 361 4.53 17.87 13.61
C GLY A 361 6.04 17.73 13.48
N ARG A 362 6.75 17.32 14.54
CA ARG A 362 8.15 16.91 14.40
C ARG A 362 8.27 15.65 13.55
N THR A 363 9.36 15.51 12.81
CA THR A 363 9.66 14.26 12.11
C THR A 363 9.99 13.16 13.12
N ILE A 364 9.44 11.98 12.89
CA ILE A 364 9.78 10.74 13.61
C ILE A 364 10.21 9.68 12.59
N TYR A 365 11.06 8.75 13.03
CA TYR A 365 11.38 7.52 12.30
C TYR A 365 11.00 6.32 13.16
N TYR A 366 10.46 5.30 12.50
CA TYR A 366 10.01 4.08 13.17
C TYR A 366 10.22 2.87 12.28
N ILE A 367 10.43 1.71 12.90
CA ILE A 367 10.43 0.41 12.22
C ILE A 367 9.14 -0.33 12.53
N VAL A 368 8.89 -1.48 11.90
CA VAL A 368 7.74 -2.35 12.23
C VAL A 368 8.26 -3.76 12.47
N THR A 369 7.93 -4.35 13.62
CA THR A 369 8.54 -5.62 14.04
C THR A 369 7.55 -6.76 14.16
N ASP A 370 6.33 -6.47 14.58
CA ASP A 370 5.23 -7.43 14.66
C ASP A 370 3.87 -6.72 14.64
N ALA A 371 2.81 -7.48 14.35
CA ALA A 371 1.45 -6.96 14.33
C ALA A 371 0.40 -8.03 14.64
N THR A 372 -0.79 -7.56 14.99
CA THR A 372 -2.03 -8.35 15.03
C THR A 372 -3.13 -7.62 14.28
N PRO A 373 -4.04 -8.31 13.58
CA PRO A 373 -4.06 -9.76 13.33
C PRO A 373 -3.00 -10.18 12.30
N SER A 374 -2.92 -11.49 12.04
CA SER A 374 -1.92 -12.07 11.13
C SER A 374 -1.99 -11.53 9.69
N GLY A 375 -3.16 -11.13 9.20
CA GLY A 375 -3.31 -10.59 7.83
C GLY A 375 -2.45 -9.35 7.55
N PRO A 376 -2.59 -8.25 8.32
CA PRO A 376 -1.66 -7.12 8.26
C PRO A 376 -0.20 -7.49 8.52
N ALA A 377 0.07 -8.41 9.46
CA ALA A 377 1.45 -8.85 9.74
C ALA A 377 2.10 -9.50 8.50
N GLU A 378 1.40 -10.42 7.85
CA GLU A 378 1.82 -11.08 6.60
C GLU A 378 2.01 -10.07 5.46
N MET A 379 1.09 -9.12 5.31
CA MET A 379 1.21 -8.07 4.28
C MET A 379 2.48 -7.22 4.45
N MET A 380 2.83 -6.87 5.69
CA MET A 380 4.02 -6.10 6.01
C MET A 380 5.30 -6.95 6.02
N GLY A 381 5.18 -8.28 6.04
CA GLY A 381 6.30 -9.21 6.21
C GLY A 381 6.91 -9.17 7.61
N VAL A 382 6.07 -8.95 8.63
CA VAL A 382 6.46 -8.91 10.04
C VAL A 382 5.84 -10.07 10.82
N THR A 383 6.31 -10.28 12.04
CA THR A 383 5.84 -11.38 12.89
C THR A 383 4.37 -11.19 13.30
N SER A 384 3.59 -12.27 13.32
CA SER A 384 2.25 -12.25 13.92
C SER A 384 2.37 -12.34 15.44
N SER A 385 1.78 -11.39 16.17
CA SER A 385 1.71 -11.40 17.63
C SER A 385 0.28 -11.16 18.13
N PRO A 386 -0.58 -12.20 18.12
CA PRO A 386 -1.96 -12.12 18.60
C PRO A 386 -2.12 -11.60 20.03
N THR A 387 -1.14 -11.84 20.91
CA THR A 387 -1.17 -11.39 22.32
C THR A 387 -1.22 -9.86 22.44
N SER A 388 -0.65 -9.13 21.48
CA SER A 388 -0.73 -7.66 21.40
C SER A 388 -2.16 -7.13 21.31
N ALA A 389 -3.15 -7.95 20.91
CA ALA A 389 -4.57 -7.56 20.89
C ALA A 389 -5.10 -7.22 22.29
N ASN A 390 -4.51 -7.80 23.35
CA ASN A 390 -4.85 -7.52 24.74
C ASN A 390 -4.58 -6.05 25.12
N LEU A 391 -3.79 -5.32 24.32
CA LEU A 391 -3.48 -3.91 24.51
C LEU A 391 -4.53 -2.96 23.93
N ILE A 392 -5.54 -3.42 23.19
CA ILE A 392 -6.46 -2.55 22.43
C ILE A 392 -7.22 -1.52 23.27
N SER A 393 -7.36 -1.76 24.57
CA SER A 393 -7.99 -0.84 25.53
C SER A 393 -7.03 -0.39 26.64
N HIS A 394 -5.76 -0.78 26.58
CA HIS A 394 -4.74 -0.52 27.58
C HIS A 394 -3.91 0.73 27.23
N SER A 395 -3.39 1.44 28.23
CA SER A 395 -2.46 2.58 28.03
C SER A 395 -1.12 2.17 27.44
N GLY A 396 -0.78 0.89 27.57
CA GLY A 396 0.39 0.27 26.96
C GLY A 396 0.39 0.32 25.43
N ALA A 397 -0.74 0.64 24.78
CA ALA A 397 -0.79 0.98 23.36
C ALA A 397 -1.29 2.41 23.14
N VAL A 398 -0.50 3.20 22.41
CA VAL A 398 -0.78 4.59 22.07
C VAL A 398 -1.40 4.72 20.68
N ASP A 399 -2.19 5.77 20.44
CA ASP A 399 -2.89 5.93 19.17
C ASP A 399 -1.93 6.37 18.04
N LEU A 400 -2.11 5.79 16.86
CA LEU A 400 -1.51 6.25 15.60
C LEU A 400 -2.60 6.44 14.55
N PHE A 401 -2.55 7.55 13.82
CA PHE A 401 -3.51 7.90 12.80
C PHE A 401 -2.92 7.69 11.40
N GLN A 402 -3.58 6.86 10.58
CA GLN A 402 -3.21 6.55 9.19
C GLN A 402 -4.28 7.04 8.22
N PHE A 403 -3.86 7.51 7.05
CA PHE A 403 -4.78 8.01 6.03
C PHE A 403 -5.23 6.89 5.11
N LYS A 404 -6.55 6.71 4.96
CA LYS A 404 -7.17 5.71 4.08
C LYS A 404 -7.51 6.28 2.69
N ASN A 405 -7.59 7.61 2.55
CA ASN A 405 -7.82 8.31 1.28
C ASN A 405 -7.21 9.73 1.32
N GLY A 406 -7.39 10.49 0.24
CA GLY A 406 -6.93 11.87 0.13
C GLY A 406 -5.61 11.96 -0.62
N ILE A 407 -4.62 12.63 -0.02
CA ILE A 407 -3.31 12.90 -0.65
C ILE A 407 -2.50 11.60 -0.73
N LYS A 408 -2.05 11.24 -1.93
CA LYS A 408 -1.16 10.09 -2.17
C LYS A 408 0.20 10.34 -1.54
N GLY A 409 0.77 9.31 -0.91
CA GLY A 409 2.01 9.46 -0.18
C GLY A 409 2.57 8.13 0.32
N THR A 410 3.51 8.23 1.25
CA THR A 410 4.36 7.13 1.72
C THR A 410 3.79 6.39 2.93
N GLY A 411 2.56 6.72 3.33
CA GLY A 411 1.88 6.04 4.43
C GLY A 411 1.51 4.59 4.06
N PRO A 412 1.22 3.73 5.06
CA PRO A 412 1.04 2.29 4.84
C PRO A 412 -0.10 1.91 3.87
N LEU A 413 -1.08 2.80 3.69
CA LEU A 413 -2.22 2.61 2.79
C LEU A 413 -2.06 3.36 1.45
N GLY A 414 -0.86 3.87 1.14
CA GLY A 414 -0.55 4.62 -0.08
C GLY A 414 -1.02 6.07 -0.08
N PHE A 415 -1.33 6.62 1.09
CA PHE A 415 -1.71 8.02 1.29
C PHE A 415 -0.69 8.70 2.20
N GLN A 416 -0.99 9.90 2.68
CA GLN A 416 -0.09 10.66 3.54
C GLN A 416 0.47 9.82 4.71
N ALA A 417 1.73 10.06 5.07
CA ALA A 417 2.36 9.49 6.25
C ALA A 417 1.54 9.76 7.52
N GLY A 418 1.58 8.78 8.42
CA GLY A 418 0.77 8.79 9.65
C GLY A 418 1.25 9.80 10.68
N ILE A 419 0.37 10.04 11.65
CA ILE A 419 0.60 10.97 12.77
C ILE A 419 0.47 10.18 14.08
N ALA A 420 1.50 10.19 14.92
CA ALA A 420 1.49 9.57 16.24
C ALA A 420 0.85 10.48 17.28
N ALA A 421 0.17 9.89 18.27
CA ALA A 421 -0.40 10.64 19.39
C ALA A 421 0.62 10.96 20.50
N ALA A 422 1.80 10.35 20.48
CA ALA A 422 2.91 10.58 21.41
C ALA A 422 4.25 10.61 20.68
N ALA A 423 5.24 11.25 21.29
CA ALA A 423 6.64 11.32 20.87
C ALA A 423 7.57 10.71 21.92
N LEU A 424 8.82 10.42 21.54
CA LEU A 424 9.88 10.14 22.51
C LEU A 424 9.96 11.24 23.57
N GLY A 425 10.06 10.83 24.84
CA GLY A 425 10.08 11.72 25.99
C GLY A 425 8.71 12.05 26.59
N ASP A 426 7.61 11.68 25.93
CA ASP A 426 6.27 11.79 26.51
C ASP A 426 6.03 10.65 27.53
N GLU A 427 5.39 10.96 28.67
CA GLU A 427 5.08 9.95 29.71
C GLU A 427 4.21 8.79 29.20
N ASN A 428 3.44 9.03 28.13
CA ASN A 428 2.55 8.05 27.51
C ASN A 428 3.12 7.42 26.22
N TYR A 429 4.41 7.62 25.92
CA TYR A 429 5.04 6.97 24.77
C TYR A 429 5.04 5.44 24.92
N SER A 430 4.73 4.76 23.83
CA SER A 430 4.82 3.30 23.69
C SER A 430 5.16 2.92 22.25
N PRO A 431 5.95 1.86 22.02
CA PRO A 431 6.14 1.29 20.69
C PRO A 431 4.88 0.58 20.17
N MET A 432 3.91 0.26 21.03
CA MET A 432 2.69 -0.46 20.63
C MET A 432 1.63 0.54 20.15
N TRP A 433 1.22 0.42 18.88
CA TRP A 433 0.29 1.36 18.27
C TRP A 433 -1.09 0.80 18.05
N ARG A 434 -2.08 1.54 18.53
CA ARG A 434 -3.50 1.39 18.21
C ARG A 434 -3.83 2.22 16.98
N ILE A 435 -4.14 1.53 15.89
CA ILE A 435 -4.31 2.18 14.60
C ILE A 435 -5.72 2.77 14.46
N TYR A 436 -5.78 4.05 14.12
CA TYR A 436 -6.97 4.76 13.68
C TYR A 436 -6.84 5.14 12.21
N LEU A 437 -7.94 5.02 11.48
CA LEU A 437 -8.06 5.41 10.09
C LEU A 437 -8.71 6.79 9.99
N ILE A 438 -8.01 7.69 9.31
CA ILE A 438 -8.50 8.97 8.85
C ILE A 438 -9.07 8.78 7.44
N GLU A 439 -10.31 9.20 7.25
CA GLU A 439 -10.97 9.24 5.95
C GLU A 439 -11.50 10.66 5.70
N TRP A 440 -11.00 11.31 4.66
CA TRP A 440 -11.56 12.55 4.13
C TRP A 440 -12.97 12.31 3.62
N ASN A 441 -13.92 13.11 4.11
CA ASN A 441 -15.31 13.03 3.68
C ASN A 441 -15.45 13.46 2.19
N ASP A 442 -14.60 14.39 1.75
CA ASP A 442 -14.39 14.76 0.36
C ASP A 442 -12.89 14.80 0.05
N SER A 443 -12.40 13.79 -0.67
CA SER A 443 -10.98 13.63 -0.98
C SER A 443 -10.43 14.70 -1.92
N GLU A 444 -11.27 15.40 -2.70
CA GLU A 444 -10.81 16.49 -3.56
C GLU A 444 -10.36 17.72 -2.76
N ASN A 445 -10.82 17.83 -1.52
CA ASN A 445 -10.50 18.92 -0.61
C ASN A 445 -9.41 18.53 0.42
N ALA A 446 -8.78 17.37 0.25
CA ALA A 446 -7.75 16.89 1.17
C ALA A 446 -6.58 17.87 1.28
N LYS A 447 -6.10 18.04 2.51
CA LYS A 447 -4.93 18.88 2.86
C LYS A 447 -3.93 18.04 3.65
N ILE A 448 -2.67 18.49 3.65
CA ILE A 448 -1.68 17.86 4.51
C ILE A 448 -2.03 18.18 5.96
N LEU A 449 -2.10 17.16 6.81
CA LEU A 449 -2.21 17.30 8.27
C LEU A 449 -0.89 16.83 8.88
N GLU A 450 -0.27 17.62 9.76
CA GLU A 450 1.05 17.28 10.32
C GLU A 450 0.98 17.05 11.83
N THR A 451 -0.09 17.50 12.49
CA THR A 451 -0.21 17.45 13.95
C THR A 451 -1.47 16.73 14.41
N LYS A 452 -1.47 16.28 15.67
CA LYS A 452 -2.69 15.77 16.31
C LYS A 452 -3.78 16.85 16.42
N SER A 453 -3.38 18.11 16.59
CA SER A 453 -4.29 19.26 16.62
C SER A 453 -5.00 19.46 15.28
N ASP A 454 -4.33 19.19 14.15
CA ASP A 454 -4.95 19.26 12.84
C ASP A 454 -6.06 18.22 12.71
N ILE A 455 -5.79 16.97 13.11
CA ILE A 455 -6.79 15.90 13.10
C ILE A 455 -8.03 16.30 13.92
N ASP A 456 -7.82 16.81 15.13
CA ASP A 456 -8.93 17.19 16.02
C ASP A 456 -9.75 18.36 15.47
N SER A 457 -9.08 19.35 14.87
CA SER A 457 -9.75 20.49 14.23
C SER A 457 -10.60 20.03 13.04
N PHE A 458 -10.00 19.26 12.12
CA PHE A 458 -10.68 18.82 10.90
C PHE A 458 -11.81 17.83 11.18
N LYS A 459 -11.69 17.02 12.25
CA LYS A 459 -12.77 16.16 12.73
C LYS A 459 -13.91 16.99 13.34
N THR A 460 -13.59 18.03 14.11
CA THR A 460 -14.60 18.93 14.70
C THR A 460 -15.38 19.69 13.62
N ASP A 461 -14.72 20.03 12.52
CA ASP A 461 -15.31 20.70 11.36
C ASP A 461 -16.03 19.74 10.39
N ASP A 462 -16.16 18.45 10.74
CA ASP A 462 -16.80 17.41 9.90
C ASP A 462 -16.17 17.27 8.50
N GLN A 463 -14.87 17.53 8.39
CA GLN A 463 -14.10 17.37 7.14
C GLN A 463 -13.50 15.96 7.01
N ILE A 464 -13.20 15.32 8.14
CA ILE A 464 -12.66 13.96 8.21
C ILE A 464 -13.43 13.12 9.21
N THR A 465 -13.50 11.82 8.94
CA THR A 465 -13.91 10.80 9.89
C THR A 465 -12.69 10.09 10.44
N VAL A 466 -12.69 9.82 11.75
CA VAL A 466 -11.63 9.06 12.43
C VAL A 466 -12.26 7.84 13.09
N SER A 467 -11.84 6.65 12.69
CA SER A 467 -12.37 5.38 13.21
C SER A 467 -11.26 4.39 13.54
N ILE A 468 -11.49 3.51 14.51
CA ILE A 468 -10.49 2.49 14.87
C ILE A 468 -10.37 1.44 13.76
N ALA A 469 -9.15 1.06 13.40
CA ALA A 469 -8.91 0.02 12.41
C ALA A 469 -9.32 -1.35 12.94
N ARG A 470 -10.12 -2.08 12.17
CA ARG A 470 -10.62 -3.42 12.48
C ARG A 470 -10.51 -4.35 11.26
N PRO A 471 -9.28 -4.68 10.80
CA PRO A 471 -9.08 -5.61 9.70
C PRO A 471 -9.74 -6.95 10.04
N THR A 472 -10.61 -7.42 9.14
CA THR A 472 -11.44 -8.62 9.36
C THR A 472 -12.22 -8.63 10.69
N ASN A 473 -12.59 -7.45 11.21
CA ASN A 473 -13.27 -7.28 12.49
C ASN A 473 -12.45 -7.68 13.74
N SER A 474 -11.13 -7.77 13.62
CA SER A 474 -10.19 -8.08 14.72
C SER A 474 -9.55 -6.82 15.29
N ASP A 475 -9.07 -6.88 16.54
CA ASP A 475 -8.25 -5.83 17.14
C ASP A 475 -6.96 -5.65 16.33
N HIS A 476 -6.57 -4.39 16.08
CA HIS A 476 -5.36 -4.07 15.31
C HIS A 476 -4.37 -3.30 16.17
N ILE A 477 -3.27 -3.96 16.49
CA ILE A 477 -2.12 -3.39 17.17
C ILE A 477 -0.89 -3.69 16.33
N VAL A 478 0.01 -2.72 16.21
CA VAL A 478 1.27 -2.85 15.48
C VAL A 478 2.40 -2.40 16.40
N ASN A 479 3.44 -3.21 16.52
CA ASN A 479 4.66 -2.83 17.24
C ASN A 479 5.57 -2.03 16.30
N CYS A 480 5.69 -0.74 16.59
CA CYS A 480 6.39 0.25 15.79
C CYS A 480 7.31 1.12 16.66
N PRO A 481 8.43 0.58 17.15
CA PRO A 481 9.33 1.35 17.99
C PRO A 481 9.91 2.55 17.22
N PHE A 482 9.96 3.70 17.89
CA PHE A 482 10.69 4.85 17.40
C PHE A 482 12.18 4.58 17.46
N ILE A 483 12.90 5.08 16.46
CA ILE A 483 14.35 4.93 16.38
C ILE A 483 14.98 6.21 15.84
N ASP A 484 16.25 6.44 16.18
CA ASP A 484 17.10 7.37 15.45
C ASP A 484 17.98 6.58 14.46
N PRO A 485 17.67 6.59 13.15
CA PRO A 485 18.50 5.91 12.15
C PRO A 485 19.85 6.60 11.88
N PHE A 486 20.17 7.71 12.58
CA PHE A 486 21.39 8.50 12.37
C PHE A 486 22.28 8.62 13.61
N GLN A 487 22.01 7.83 14.66
CA GLN A 487 22.74 7.88 15.92
C GLN A 487 24.21 7.43 15.80
#